data_AF-A0A8S3GRS9-F1
#
_entry.id   AF-A0A8S3GRS9-F1
#
_cell.length_a   1.000
_cell.length_b   1.000
_cell.length_c   1.000
_cell.angle_alpha   90.00
_cell.angle_beta   90.00
_cell.angle_gamma   90.00
#
_symmetry.space_group_name_H-M   'P 1'
#
loop_
_entity.id
_entity.type
_entity.pdbx_description
1 polymer ?
#
loop_
_entity_poly.entity_id
_entity_poly.type
_entity_poly.pdbx_seq_one_letter_code
_entity_poly.pdbx_strand_id
1 'polypeptide(L)'
;TFNGFVAPLLEGVPSENAFKCSVFEQLEDLLETNPQANLVNIHVIQPILDSNVNILSAATVLSAYGTDQKITAIDTLKRWLMIYNQFNSKGIRVLGFSTDGDPKYLRAIRLA
;
A
#
# COMPACT_ATOMS: atom_id res chain seq x y z
N THR A 1 4.79 15.73 -9.31
CA THR A 1 5.58 14.50 -9.49
C THR A 1 5.98 14.01 -8.12
N PHE A 2 5.81 12.71 -7.83
CA PHE A 2 6.30 12.14 -6.58
C PHE A 2 7.83 12.04 -6.66
N ASN A 3 8.52 12.55 -5.64
CA ASN A 3 9.97 12.44 -5.52
C ASN A 3 10.25 11.61 -4.27
N GLY A 4 10.64 10.35 -4.47
CA GLY A 4 10.96 9.42 -3.39
C GLY A 4 11.58 8.14 -3.92
N PHE A 5 11.85 7.19 -3.03
CA PHE A 5 12.47 5.91 -3.38
C PHE A 5 11.42 4.81 -3.55
N VAL A 6 11.75 3.78 -4.32
CA VAL A 6 10.97 2.54 -4.39
C VAL A 6 11.08 1.83 -3.05
N ALA A 7 9.97 1.69 -2.34
CA ALA A 7 9.98 1.04 -1.04
C ALA A 7 10.32 -0.46 -1.20
N PRO A 8 11.28 -0.99 -0.43
CA PRO A 8 11.51 -2.43 -0.38
C PRO A 8 10.26 -3.12 0.17
N LEU A 9 9.94 -4.26 -0.41
CA LEU A 9 8.76 -5.04 -0.05
C LEU A 9 9.18 -6.35 0.60
N LEU A 10 8.58 -6.66 1.74
CA LEU A 10 8.63 -7.97 2.37
C LEU A 10 7.26 -8.61 2.24
N GLU A 11 7.16 -9.72 1.49
CA GLU A 11 5.89 -10.42 1.26
C GLU A 11 4.79 -9.50 0.69
N GLY A 12 5.19 -8.58 -0.19
CA GLY A 12 4.31 -7.58 -0.78
C GLY A 12 3.95 -6.41 0.12
N VAL A 13 4.37 -6.39 1.38
CA VAL A 13 4.13 -5.29 2.32
C VAL A 13 5.35 -4.34 2.31
N PRO A 14 5.15 -3.01 2.23
CA PRO A 14 6.26 -2.07 2.32
C PRO A 14 6.96 -2.17 3.68
N SER A 15 8.29 -2.26 3.68
CA SER A 15 9.06 -2.26 4.92
C SER A 15 9.03 -0.89 5.59
N GLU A 16 8.73 -0.85 6.87
CA GLU A 16 8.76 0.36 7.67
C GLU A 16 10.20 0.86 7.86
N ASN A 17 10.37 2.18 7.89
CA ASN A 17 11.67 2.83 8.16
C ASN A 17 12.82 2.30 7.27
N ALA A 18 12.51 1.94 6.02
CA ALA A 18 13.45 1.38 5.06
C ALA A 18 14.58 2.35 4.71
N PHE A 19 14.30 3.64 4.71
CA PHE A 19 15.26 4.70 4.43
C PHE A 19 15.54 5.44 5.72
N LYS A 20 16.76 5.28 6.26
CA LYS A 20 17.22 5.99 7.45
C LYS A 20 18.34 6.92 7.06
N CYS A 21 18.23 8.17 7.47
CA CYS A 21 19.19 9.20 7.20
C CYS A 21 19.23 10.12 8.41
N SER A 22 20.40 10.25 9.03
CA SER A 22 20.64 11.17 10.15
C SER A 22 21.66 12.25 9.82
N VAL A 23 22.42 12.09 8.73
CA VAL A 23 23.43 13.05 8.25
C VAL A 23 23.36 13.18 6.73
N PHE A 24 23.94 14.25 6.18
CA PHE A 24 23.79 14.58 4.76
C PHE A 24 24.44 13.56 3.82
N GLU A 25 25.60 13.02 4.19
CA GLU A 25 26.32 12.02 3.39
C GLU A 25 25.50 10.74 3.20
N GLN A 26 24.70 10.37 4.21
CA GLN A 26 23.77 9.25 4.10
C GLN A 26 22.63 9.52 3.11
N LEU A 27 22.23 10.78 2.91
CA LEU A 27 21.22 11.14 1.92
C LEU A 27 21.77 10.98 0.51
N GLU A 28 23.02 11.39 0.27
CA GLU A 28 23.71 11.18 -1.01
C GLU A 28 23.82 9.68 -1.32
N ASP A 29 24.28 8.88 -0.35
CA ASP A 29 24.34 7.42 -0.48
C ASP A 29 22.96 6.82 -0.82
N LEU A 30 21.89 7.30 -0.16
CA LEU A 30 20.54 6.83 -0.45
C LEU A 30 20.09 7.17 -1.87
N LEU A 31 20.42 8.37 -2.37
CA LEU A 31 20.08 8.82 -3.72
C LEU A 31 20.82 8.02 -4.80
N GLU A 32 22.06 7.63 -4.55
CA GLU A 32 22.86 6.86 -5.50
C GLU A 32 22.52 5.37 -5.50
N THR A 33 22.18 4.81 -4.34
CA THR A 33 21.99 3.36 -4.18
C THR A 33 20.56 2.89 -4.34
N ASN A 34 19.57 3.77 -4.18
CA ASN A 34 18.15 3.38 -4.23
C ASN A 34 17.47 3.88 -5.50
N PRO A 35 16.68 3.02 -6.18
CA PRO A 35 15.93 3.45 -7.34
C PRO A 35 14.87 4.48 -6.94
N GLN A 36 14.79 5.56 -7.71
CA GLN A 36 13.76 6.57 -7.57
C GLN A 36 12.42 6.04 -8.08
N ALA A 37 11.38 6.27 -7.30
CA ALA A 37 10.01 5.91 -7.65
C ALA A 37 9.34 7.07 -8.38
N ASN A 38 8.76 6.77 -9.54
CA ASN A 38 7.95 7.73 -10.31
C ASN A 38 6.45 7.64 -9.95
N LEU A 39 6.06 6.63 -9.19
CA LEU A 39 4.67 6.33 -8.84
C LEU A 39 4.55 6.00 -7.36
N VAL A 40 3.35 6.25 -6.83
CA VAL A 40 2.97 5.91 -5.46
C VAL A 40 1.86 4.89 -5.51
N ASN A 41 2.00 3.82 -4.75
CA ASN A 41 0.90 2.91 -4.47
C ASN A 41 0.19 3.36 -3.20
N ILE A 42 -1.13 3.59 -3.28
CA ILE A 42 -1.94 4.10 -2.18
C ILE A 42 -3.03 3.08 -1.85
N HIS A 43 -3.12 2.69 -0.58
CA HIS A 43 -4.20 1.86 -0.05
C HIS A 43 -5.08 2.73 0.84
N VAL A 44 -6.38 2.71 0.57
CA VAL A 44 -7.38 3.54 1.24
C VAL A 44 -8.48 2.65 1.80
N ILE A 45 -8.95 2.94 3.01
CA ILE A 45 -10.20 2.40 3.53
C ILE A 45 -11.33 3.37 3.23
N GLN A 46 -12.40 2.86 2.63
CA GLN A 46 -13.65 3.57 2.44
C GLN A 46 -14.72 2.94 3.34
N PRO A 47 -15.20 3.66 4.37
CA PRO A 47 -16.35 3.23 5.15
C PRO A 47 -17.59 3.17 4.28
N ILE A 48 -18.43 2.16 4.51
CA ILE A 48 -19.74 2.04 3.86
C ILE A 48 -20.73 2.74 4.76
N LEU A 49 -21.44 3.73 4.21
CA LEU A 49 -22.46 4.46 4.94
C LEU A 49 -23.63 3.52 5.24
N ASP A 50 -23.98 3.42 6.51
CA ASP A 50 -25.29 2.90 6.90
C ASP A 50 -26.31 4.00 6.58
N SER A 51 -27.41 3.64 5.92
CA SER A 51 -28.51 4.56 5.62
C SER A 51 -29.09 5.25 6.86
N ASN A 52 -28.84 4.69 8.05
CA ASN A 52 -29.30 5.22 9.33
C ASN A 52 -28.29 6.15 10.02
N VAL A 53 -27.08 6.31 9.49
CA VAL A 53 -25.99 7.10 10.09
C VAL A 53 -25.71 8.32 9.22
N ASN A 54 -26.14 9.50 9.68
CA ASN A 54 -25.90 10.79 9.01
C ASN A 54 -24.46 11.31 9.14
N ILE A 55 -23.52 10.48 9.61
CA ILE A 55 -22.11 10.85 9.75
C ILE A 55 -21.38 10.33 8.51
N LEU A 56 -20.99 11.24 7.63
CA LEU A 56 -20.07 10.94 6.53
C LEU A 56 -18.69 10.61 7.10
N SER A 57 -18.34 9.32 7.15
CA SER A 57 -16.95 8.95 7.44
C SER A 57 -16.10 9.09 6.18
N ALA A 58 -15.06 9.91 6.27
CA ALA A 58 -14.13 10.14 5.18
C ALA A 58 -13.27 8.90 4.90
N ALA A 59 -12.89 8.75 3.62
CA ALA A 59 -11.88 7.78 3.24
C ALA A 59 -10.57 8.06 3.98
N THR A 60 -9.92 7.02 4.50
CA THR A 60 -8.67 7.16 5.25
C THR A 60 -7.55 6.40 4.54
N VAL A 61 -6.40 7.05 4.33
CA VAL A 61 -5.22 6.39 3.77
C VAL A 61 -4.63 5.47 4.83
N LEU A 62 -4.48 4.18 4.47
CA LEU A 62 -3.85 3.18 5.33
C LEU A 62 -2.34 3.09 5.09
N SER A 63 -1.94 3.26 3.84
CA SER A 63 -0.55 3.11 3.41
C SER A 63 -0.33 3.86 2.11
N ALA A 64 0.82 4.52 1.98
CA ALA A 64 1.29 5.10 0.73
C ALA A 64 2.80 4.89 0.63
N TYR A 65 3.29 4.36 -0.50
CA TYR A 65 4.72 4.11 -0.69
C TYR A 65 5.11 4.19 -2.17
N GLY A 66 6.37 4.56 -2.43
CA GLY A 66 6.93 4.62 -3.78
C GLY A 66 7.07 3.24 -4.40
N THR A 67 6.77 3.11 -5.69
CA THR A 67 6.84 1.83 -6.41
C THR A 67 7.42 2.00 -7.82
N ASP A 68 8.08 0.94 -8.31
CA ASP A 68 8.51 0.76 -9.69
C ASP A 68 7.54 -0.14 -10.50
N GLN A 69 6.36 -0.43 -9.94
CA GLN A 69 5.35 -1.32 -10.49
C GLN A 69 5.74 -2.80 -10.65
N LYS A 70 6.87 -3.25 -10.07
CA LYS A 70 7.27 -4.67 -10.17
C LYS A 70 6.55 -5.61 -9.20
N ILE A 71 5.55 -5.10 -8.47
CA ILE A 71 4.71 -5.88 -7.55
C ILE A 71 4.01 -7.00 -8.32
N THR A 72 4.12 -8.23 -7.82
CA THR A 72 3.43 -9.39 -8.42
C THR A 72 2.00 -9.53 -7.90
N ALA A 73 1.20 -10.35 -8.58
CA ALA A 73 -0.14 -10.71 -8.10
C ALA A 73 -0.11 -11.41 -6.73
N ILE A 74 0.93 -12.21 -6.46
CA ILE A 74 1.11 -12.91 -5.17
C ILE A 74 1.41 -11.89 -4.07
N ASP A 75 2.29 -10.93 -4.32
CA ASP A 75 2.59 -9.85 -3.38
C ASP A 75 1.34 -9.04 -3.02
N THR A 76 0.51 -8.73 -4.02
CA THR A 76 -0.79 -8.09 -3.82
C THR A 76 -1.69 -8.92 -2.90
N LEU A 77 -1.83 -10.23 -3.18
CA LEU A 77 -2.68 -11.11 -2.38
C LEU A 77 -2.20 -11.20 -0.93
N LYS A 78 -0.90 -11.37 -0.71
CA LYS A 78 -0.30 -11.39 0.64
C LYS A 78 -0.58 -10.09 1.40
N ARG A 79 -0.46 -8.94 0.73
CA ARG A 79 -0.81 -7.64 1.32
C ARG A 79 -2.28 -7.54 1.68
N TRP A 80 -3.19 -7.96 0.80
CA TRP A 80 -4.63 -7.95 1.06
C TRP A 80 -5.00 -8.85 2.25
N LEU A 81 -4.41 -10.04 2.35
CA LEU A 81 -4.57 -10.92 3.50
C LEU A 81 -4.07 -10.28 4.79
N MET A 82 -2.90 -9.62 4.77
CA MET A 82 -2.41 -8.88 5.94
C MET A 82 -3.39 -7.78 6.35
N ILE A 83 -3.86 -6.96 5.40
CA ILE A 83 -4.82 -5.88 5.65
C ILE A 83 -6.12 -6.44 6.25
N TYR A 84 -6.66 -7.51 5.65
CA TYR A 84 -7.85 -8.19 6.14
C TYR A 84 -7.67 -8.69 7.59
N ASN A 85 -6.57 -9.38 7.87
CA ASN A 85 -6.28 -9.91 9.21
C ASN A 85 -6.16 -8.78 10.25
N GLN A 86 -5.53 -7.67 9.90
CA GLN A 86 -5.43 -6.49 10.78
C GLN A 86 -6.81 -5.89 11.09
N PHE A 87 -7.68 -5.74 10.09
CA PHE A 87 -9.05 -5.27 10.31
C PHE A 87 -9.88 -6.25 11.13
N ASN A 88 -9.83 -7.54 10.79
CA ASN A 88 -10.56 -8.58 11.50
C ASN A 88 -10.17 -8.64 12.99
N SER A 89 -8.88 -8.51 13.29
CA SER A 89 -8.38 -8.48 14.68
C SER A 89 -8.93 -7.31 15.52
N LYS A 90 -9.39 -6.24 14.85
CA LYS A 90 -9.97 -5.04 15.47
C LYS A 90 -11.51 -5.01 15.41
N GLY A 91 -12.14 -6.11 14.99
CA GLY A 91 -13.59 -6.19 14.84
C GLY A 91 -14.14 -5.37 13.66
N ILE A 92 -13.28 -4.96 12.72
CA ILE A 92 -13.69 -4.23 11.52
C ILE A 92 -13.94 -5.22 10.41
N ARG A 93 -15.19 -5.24 9.90
CA ARG A 93 -15.60 -6.13 8.82
C ARG A 93 -15.22 -5.53 7.46
N VAL A 94 -14.35 -6.20 6.73
CA VAL A 94 -14.03 -5.87 5.32
C VAL A 94 -15.05 -6.56 4.42
N LEU A 95 -15.77 -5.79 3.59
CA LEU A 95 -16.75 -6.35 2.64
C LEU A 95 -16.13 -6.71 1.28
N GLY A 96 -15.03 -6.07 0.91
CA GLY A 96 -14.35 -6.35 -0.35
C GLY A 96 -13.14 -5.45 -0.55
N PHE A 97 -12.32 -5.83 -1.52
CA PHE A 97 -11.22 -5.03 -2.04
C PHE A 97 -11.62 -4.45 -3.40
N SER A 98 -11.20 -3.22 -3.67
CA SER A 98 -11.38 -2.56 -4.96
C SER A 98 -10.02 -2.09 -5.47
N THR A 99 -9.85 -2.09 -6.78
CA THR A 99 -8.59 -1.79 -7.47
C THR A 99 -8.86 -1.27 -8.87
N ASP A 100 -7.86 -0.67 -9.50
CA ASP A 100 -7.90 -0.32 -10.92
C ASP A 100 -7.83 -1.57 -11.81
N GLY A 101 -7.91 -1.36 -13.13
CA GLY A 101 -7.84 -2.42 -14.13
C GLY A 101 -6.44 -2.98 -14.42
N ASP A 102 -5.43 -2.74 -13.57
CA ASP A 102 -4.09 -3.26 -13.84
C ASP A 102 -4.08 -4.81 -13.80
N PRO A 103 -3.49 -5.48 -14.81
CA PRO A 103 -3.43 -6.94 -14.88
C PRO A 103 -2.92 -7.63 -13.61
N LYS A 104 -2.00 -7.02 -12.84
CA LYS A 104 -1.48 -7.63 -11.61
C LYS A 104 -2.55 -7.75 -10.53
N TYR A 105 -3.45 -6.76 -10.43
CA TYR A 105 -4.55 -6.80 -9.47
C TYR A 105 -5.70 -7.66 -9.97
N LEU A 106 -6.03 -7.62 -11.27
CA LEU A 106 -7.00 -8.54 -11.86
C LEU A 106 -6.60 -10.01 -11.66
N ARG A 107 -5.30 -10.31 -11.80
CA ARG A 107 -4.76 -11.64 -11.52
C ARG A 107 -4.84 -11.97 -10.02
N ALA A 108 -4.59 -11.02 -9.13
CA ALA A 108 -4.73 -11.23 -7.69
C ALA A 108 -6.20 -11.53 -7.31
N ILE A 109 -7.17 -10.80 -7.87
CA ILE A 109 -8.61 -11.06 -7.71
C ILE A 109 -8.98 -12.47 -8.13
N ARG A 110 -8.45 -12.93 -9.27
CA ARG A 110 -8.70 -14.30 -9.76
C ARG A 110 -8.15 -15.39 -8.82
N LEU A 111 -7.12 -15.07 -8.04
CA LEU A 111 -6.46 -16.02 -7.14
C LEU A 111 -7.01 -15.98 -5.70
N ALA A 112 -7.76 -14.93 -5.34
CA ALA A 112 -8.38 -14.73 -4.02
C ALA A 112 -9.70 -15.51 -3.91
#